data_AF-A0A7M2WX98-F1
#
_entry.id   AF-A0A7M2WX98-F1
#
_cell.length_a   1.000
_cell.length_b   1.000
_cell.length_c   1.000
_cell.angle_alpha   90.00
_cell.angle_beta   90.00
_cell.angle_gamma   90.00
#
_symmetry.space_group_name_H-M   'P 1'
#
loop_
_entity.id
_entity.type
_entity.pdbx_description
1 polymer ?
#
loop_
_entity_poly.entity_id
_entity_poly.type
_entity_poly.pdbx_seq_one_letter_code
_entity_poly.pdbx_strand_id
1 'polypeptide(L)'
;MTIGQAARRLGALDALEASLLNAEQPGGPRWRDNVCQVRLEIAGSQIATALSDAAEKGQGLSGLGEEDFARRLAHLKTQRFTGVGQSGEPAVVVLSAPVQKGDQNASRVPKEAPEWVGRQMDADGRGAGSGLKGARAAESVALSQLRRQIDELPLRDGLTIGQAAAKDPRLDRVVTEAMRRARVSRVIYGVDGAEVRVSFDLDHFWRELLKSE
;
A
#
# COMPACT_ATOMS: atom_id res chain seq x y z
N MET A 1 -23.33 11.04 10.53
CA MET A 1 -22.87 10.33 9.32
C MET A 1 -21.56 10.97 8.90
N THR A 2 -20.50 10.18 8.76
CA THR A 2 -19.19 10.65 8.28
C THR A 2 -19.16 10.74 6.75
N ILE A 3 -18.18 11.45 6.19
CA ILE A 3 -17.97 11.53 4.72
C ILE A 3 -17.77 10.14 4.12
N GLY A 4 -16.96 9.28 4.76
CA GLY A 4 -16.75 7.91 4.29
C GLY A 4 -18.01 7.05 4.33
N GLN A 5 -18.89 7.24 5.32
CA GLN A 5 -20.19 6.56 5.34
C GLN A 5 -21.11 7.05 4.22
N ALA A 6 -21.11 8.35 3.93
CA ALA A 6 -21.85 8.92 2.80
C ALA A 6 -21.34 8.39 1.47
N ALA A 7 -20.02 8.40 1.24
CA ALA A 7 -19.41 7.90 0.03
C ALA A 7 -19.72 6.41 -0.21
N ARG A 8 -19.65 5.56 0.82
CA ARG A 8 -20.06 4.14 0.71
C ARG A 8 -21.52 3.98 0.30
N ARG A 9 -22.42 4.76 0.89
CA ARG A 9 -23.87 4.69 0.58
C ARG A 9 -24.18 5.13 -0.85
N LEU A 10 -23.38 6.03 -1.40
CA LEU A 10 -23.54 6.54 -2.77
C LEU A 10 -22.76 5.74 -3.81
N GLY A 11 -22.04 4.67 -3.43
CA GLY A 11 -21.09 4.01 -4.33
C GLY A 11 -19.95 4.92 -4.81
N ALA A 12 -19.66 5.99 -4.06
CA ALA A 12 -18.76 7.08 -4.45
C ALA A 12 -17.34 6.95 -3.84
N LEU A 13 -16.95 5.75 -3.38
CA LEU A 13 -15.64 5.55 -2.76
C LEU A 13 -14.49 5.86 -3.73
N ASP A 14 -14.57 5.37 -4.96
CA ASP A 14 -13.52 5.58 -5.97
C ASP A 14 -13.38 7.08 -6.34
N ALA A 15 -14.50 7.79 -6.42
CA ALA A 15 -14.52 9.23 -6.71
C ALA A 15 -13.95 10.05 -5.53
N LEU A 16 -14.27 9.65 -4.30
CA LEU A 16 -13.70 10.25 -3.10
C LEU A 16 -12.18 10.00 -3.03
N GLU A 17 -11.74 8.78 -3.31
CA GLU A 17 -10.31 8.42 -3.33
C GLU A 17 -9.56 9.20 -4.42
N ALA A 18 -10.12 9.30 -5.62
CA ALA A 18 -9.57 10.14 -6.68
C ALA A 18 -9.45 11.61 -6.27
N SER A 19 -10.39 12.12 -5.48
CA SER A 19 -10.31 13.49 -4.94
C SER A 19 -9.19 13.64 -3.92
N LEU A 20 -9.00 12.64 -3.05
CA LEU A 20 -7.91 12.61 -2.07
C LEU A 20 -6.53 12.55 -2.71
N LEU A 21 -6.39 11.91 -3.87
CA LEU A 21 -5.14 11.93 -4.65
C LEU A 21 -4.79 13.32 -5.18
N ASN A 22 -5.77 14.22 -5.28
CA ASN A 22 -5.58 15.63 -5.64
C ASN A 22 -5.47 16.55 -4.41
N ALA A 23 -5.33 15.99 -3.21
CA ALA A 23 -5.08 16.78 -2.02
C ALA A 23 -3.75 17.54 -2.15
N GLU A 24 -3.78 18.81 -1.77
CA GLU A 24 -2.60 19.66 -1.78
C GLU A 24 -1.70 19.31 -0.59
N GLN A 25 -0.40 19.40 -0.79
CA GLN A 25 0.56 19.32 0.31
C GLN A 25 0.95 20.75 0.73
N PRO A 26 0.34 21.33 1.79
CA PRO A 26 0.74 22.65 2.26
C PRO A 26 2.14 22.58 2.88
N GLY A 27 3.12 23.03 2.11
CA GLY A 27 4.54 23.00 2.45
C GLY A 27 5.23 21.67 2.15
N GLY A 28 6.55 21.63 2.34
CA GLY A 28 7.34 20.42 2.13
C GLY A 28 7.18 19.38 3.24
N PRO A 29 7.69 18.15 3.03
CA PRO A 29 7.78 17.14 4.08
C PRO A 29 8.57 17.66 5.29
N ARG A 30 8.16 17.29 6.51
CA ARG A 30 8.85 17.67 7.75
C ARG A 30 9.47 16.45 8.41
N TRP A 31 10.75 16.52 8.73
CA TRP A 31 11.45 15.48 9.46
C TRP A 31 11.46 15.80 10.96
N ARG A 32 11.03 14.85 11.80
CA ARG A 32 11.09 14.95 13.26
C ARG A 32 11.40 13.57 13.84
N ASP A 33 12.46 13.46 14.63
CA ASP A 33 12.85 12.21 15.31
C ASP A 33 12.98 11.02 14.33
N ASN A 34 13.61 11.24 13.16
CA ASN A 34 13.72 10.29 12.04
C ASN A 34 12.40 9.87 11.39
N VAL A 35 11.29 10.54 11.70
CA VAL A 35 9.99 10.33 11.05
C VAL A 35 9.77 11.43 10.00
N CYS A 36 9.54 11.03 8.76
CA CYS A 36 9.06 11.92 7.71
C CYS A 36 7.54 12.10 7.87
N GLN A 37 7.11 13.34 8.08
CA GLN A 37 5.71 13.72 8.19
C GLN A 37 5.29 14.50 6.94
N VAL A 38 4.23 14.04 6.28
CA VAL A 38 3.61 14.74 5.16
C VAL A 38 2.21 15.16 5.58
N ARG A 39 1.94 16.46 5.52
CA ARG A 39 0.59 17.00 5.73
C ARG A 39 -0.07 17.15 4.37
N LEU A 40 -1.24 16.53 4.22
CA LEU A 40 -2.12 16.72 3.08
C LEU A 40 -3.35 17.52 3.49
N GLU A 41 -3.85 18.32 2.57
CA GLU A 41 -5.00 19.18 2.77
C GLU A 41 -5.90 19.14 1.54
N ILE A 42 -7.21 18.96 1.76
CA ILE A 42 -8.19 18.92 0.69
C ILE A 42 -9.32 19.89 1.00
N ALA A 43 -9.74 20.66 -0.01
CA ALA A 43 -10.87 21.56 0.13
C ALA A 43 -12.18 20.74 0.18
N GLY A 44 -13.06 21.07 1.12
CA GLY A 44 -14.36 20.41 1.23
C GLY A 44 -15.23 20.62 -0.01
N SER A 45 -14.96 21.66 -0.81
CA SER A 45 -15.58 21.86 -2.12
C SER A 45 -15.25 20.75 -3.12
N GLN A 46 -14.00 20.25 -3.16
CA GLN A 46 -13.61 19.14 -4.04
C GLN A 46 -14.34 17.86 -3.66
N ILE A 47 -14.42 17.55 -2.35
CA ILE A 47 -15.18 16.41 -1.83
C ILE A 47 -16.66 16.56 -2.17
N ALA A 48 -17.23 17.75 -1.98
CA ALA A 48 -18.63 18.01 -2.26
C ALA A 48 -18.97 17.81 -3.75
N THR A 49 -18.10 18.27 -4.66
CA THR A 49 -18.25 18.02 -6.10
C THR A 49 -18.22 16.52 -6.40
N ALA A 50 -17.24 15.78 -5.88
CA ALA A 50 -17.15 14.34 -6.14
C ALA A 50 -18.38 13.55 -5.64
N LEU A 51 -18.94 13.93 -4.49
CA LEU A 51 -20.17 13.32 -3.96
C LEU A 51 -21.41 13.73 -4.78
N SER A 52 -21.48 14.98 -5.25
CA SER A 52 -22.56 15.46 -6.13
C SER A 52 -22.57 14.71 -7.45
N ASP A 53 -21.41 14.64 -8.12
CA ASP A 53 -21.24 13.95 -9.39
C ASP A 53 -21.59 12.45 -9.28
N ALA A 54 -21.24 11.82 -8.16
CA ALA A 54 -21.57 10.42 -7.92
C ALA A 54 -23.07 10.21 -7.68
N ALA A 55 -23.73 11.13 -6.97
CA ALA A 55 -25.17 11.09 -6.76
C ALA A 55 -25.94 11.24 -8.08
N GLU A 56 -25.49 12.11 -8.98
CA GLU A 56 -26.06 12.29 -10.33
C GLU A 56 -25.87 11.05 -11.22
N LYS A 57 -24.72 10.38 -11.12
CA LYS A 57 -24.34 9.23 -11.98
C LYS A 57 -24.98 7.90 -11.58
N GLY A 58 -25.63 7.82 -10.43
CA GLY A 58 -26.50 6.69 -10.12
C GLY A 58 -26.10 5.95 -8.84
N GLN A 59 -26.82 6.27 -7.79
CA GLN A 59 -27.55 5.39 -6.89
C GLN A 59 -28.28 6.39 -6.00
N GLY A 60 -29.56 6.65 -6.31
CA GLY A 60 -30.34 7.71 -5.68
C GLY A 60 -30.15 7.76 -4.17
N LEU A 61 -30.27 8.95 -3.58
CA LEU A 61 -30.03 9.30 -2.17
C LEU A 61 -30.89 8.48 -1.18
N SER A 62 -30.75 7.16 -1.15
CA SER A 62 -31.68 6.25 -0.49
C SER A 62 -31.67 6.53 1.01
N GLY A 63 -32.75 7.18 1.48
CA GLY A 63 -32.91 7.60 2.87
C GLY A 63 -32.36 9.00 3.23
N LEU A 64 -31.89 9.78 2.26
CA LEU A 64 -31.53 11.20 2.43
C LEU A 64 -32.38 12.03 1.46
N GLY A 65 -33.20 12.95 1.99
CA GLY A 65 -33.90 13.91 1.14
C GLY A 65 -32.91 14.74 0.32
N GLU A 66 -33.28 15.09 -0.91
CA GLU A 66 -32.44 15.89 -1.81
C GLU A 66 -32.03 17.22 -1.19
N GLU A 67 -32.96 17.88 -0.50
CA GLU A 67 -32.72 19.14 0.21
C GLU A 67 -31.72 18.97 1.38
N ASP A 68 -31.83 17.88 2.13
CA ASP A 68 -30.91 17.54 3.22
C ASP A 68 -29.51 17.24 2.70
N PHE A 69 -29.41 16.57 1.55
CA PHE A 69 -28.15 16.31 0.88
C PHE A 69 -27.51 17.59 0.38
N ALA A 70 -28.27 18.44 -0.33
CA ALA A 70 -27.81 19.74 -0.81
C ALA A 70 -27.33 20.65 0.33
N ARG A 71 -28.07 20.71 1.44
CA ARG A 71 -27.68 21.48 2.64
C ARG A 71 -26.37 20.98 3.25
N ARG A 72 -26.17 19.66 3.31
CA ARG A 72 -24.92 19.06 3.80
C ARG A 72 -23.74 19.33 2.86
N LEU A 73 -23.94 19.25 1.54
CA LEU A 73 -22.92 19.61 0.57
C LEU A 73 -22.54 21.09 0.65
N ALA A 74 -23.51 21.98 0.84
CA ALA A 74 -23.25 23.41 1.03
C ALA A 74 -22.40 23.68 2.28
N HIS A 75 -22.68 22.99 3.39
CA HIS A 75 -21.84 23.07 4.58
C HIS A 75 -20.45 22.47 4.35
N LEU A 76 -20.35 21.35 3.63
CA LEU A 76 -19.07 20.70 3.35
C LEU A 76 -18.16 21.60 2.49
N LYS A 77 -18.72 22.36 1.54
CA LYS A 77 -17.99 23.27 0.65
C LYS A 77 -17.19 24.34 1.40
N THR A 78 -17.57 24.71 2.63
CA THR A 78 -16.87 25.72 3.43
C THR A 78 -15.80 25.13 4.35
N GLN A 79 -15.69 23.81 4.43
CA GLN A 79 -14.73 23.12 5.30
C GLN A 79 -13.40 22.84 4.58
N ARG A 80 -12.32 22.67 5.35
CA ARG A 80 -11.04 22.13 4.88
C ARG A 80 -10.68 20.93 5.75
N PHE A 81 -10.15 19.89 5.11
CA PHE A 81 -9.76 18.66 5.79
C PHE A 81 -8.25 18.48 5.70
N THR A 82 -7.64 18.05 6.80
CA THR A 82 -6.20 17.81 6.88
C THR A 82 -5.92 16.39 7.35
N GLY A 83 -4.94 15.74 6.74
CA GLY A 83 -4.38 14.47 7.17
C GLY A 83 -2.87 14.55 7.31
N VAL A 84 -2.29 13.78 8.23
CA VAL A 84 -0.83 13.66 8.37
C VAL A 84 -0.45 12.19 8.18
N GLY A 85 0.34 11.92 7.15
CA GLY A 85 1.03 10.64 6.95
C GLY A 85 2.40 10.67 7.62
N GLN A 86 2.82 9.55 8.20
CA GLN A 86 4.13 9.39 8.84
C GLN A 86 4.83 8.16 8.27
N SER A 87 6.13 8.29 7.96
CA SER A 87 7.01 7.16 7.65
C SER A 87 8.18 7.15 8.62
N GLY A 88 8.35 6.06 9.36
CA GLY A 88 9.43 5.87 10.34
C GLY A 88 10.68 5.18 9.79
N GLU A 89 10.63 4.69 8.55
CA GLU A 89 11.81 4.21 7.84
C GLU A 89 12.32 5.32 6.92
N PRO A 90 13.65 5.52 6.79
CA PRO A 90 14.25 6.32 5.73
C PRO A 90 14.00 5.62 4.39
N ALA A 91 12.74 5.65 3.95
CA ALA A 91 12.37 5.19 2.64
C ALA A 91 12.92 6.21 1.63
N VAL A 92 13.66 5.70 0.64
CA VAL A 92 13.85 6.40 -0.63
C VAL A 92 12.45 6.84 -1.09
N VAL A 93 12.15 8.13 -1.02
CA VAL A 93 10.90 8.67 -1.55
C VAL A 93 11.00 8.55 -3.06
N VAL A 94 10.56 7.42 -3.60
CA VAL A 94 10.32 7.29 -5.03
C VAL A 94 9.08 8.12 -5.30
N LEU A 95 9.27 9.30 -5.88
CA LEU A 95 8.19 10.10 -6.44
C LEU A 95 7.58 9.29 -7.59
N SER A 96 6.60 8.44 -7.27
CA SER A 96 5.82 7.73 -8.27
C SER A 96 5.00 8.76 -9.04
N ALA A 97 5.35 9.00 -10.29
CA ALA A 97 4.57 9.81 -11.21
C ALA A 97 3.10 9.32 -11.25
N PRO A 98 2.12 10.20 -11.51
CA PRO A 98 0.72 9.80 -11.61
C PRO A 98 0.59 8.64 -12.61
N VAL A 99 0.09 7.50 -12.12
CA VAL A 99 -0.15 6.30 -12.92
C VAL A 99 -1.16 6.69 -14.01
N GLN A 100 -0.69 6.85 -15.24
CA GLN A 100 -1.57 7.06 -16.38
C GLN A 100 -2.49 5.84 -16.47
N LYS A 101 -3.80 6.10 -16.41
CA LYS A 101 -4.87 5.13 -16.59
C LYS A 101 -4.95 4.75 -18.08
N GLY A 102 -3.89 4.13 -18.58
CA GLY A 102 -3.73 3.72 -19.97
C GLY A 102 -3.20 2.29 -20.00
N ASP A 103 -4.00 1.41 -20.58
CA ASP A 103 -3.79 -0.02 -20.76
C ASP A 103 -3.61 -0.86 -19.49
N GLN A 104 -4.73 -1.47 -19.08
CA GLN A 104 -4.76 -2.72 -18.32
C GLN A 104 -4.18 -3.86 -19.17
N ASN A 105 -2.93 -3.68 -19.60
CA ASN A 105 -2.24 -4.60 -20.49
C ASN A 105 -2.16 -5.95 -19.79
N ALA A 106 -2.67 -6.94 -20.52
CA ALA A 106 -2.75 -8.35 -20.18
C ALA A 106 -1.57 -8.81 -19.35
N SER A 107 -1.89 -9.67 -18.37
CA SER A 107 -0.98 -10.18 -17.35
C SER A 107 0.45 -10.34 -17.84
N ARG A 108 1.35 -9.57 -17.23
CA ARG A 108 2.80 -9.61 -17.48
C ARG A 108 3.49 -10.77 -16.76
N VAL A 109 2.70 -11.62 -16.10
CA VAL A 109 3.21 -12.81 -15.45
C VAL A 109 3.41 -13.89 -16.51
N PRO A 110 4.62 -14.44 -16.65
CA PRO A 110 4.85 -15.56 -17.55
C PRO A 110 3.96 -16.77 -17.18
N LYS A 111 3.36 -17.45 -18.16
CA LYS A 111 2.64 -18.71 -17.90
C LYS A 111 3.59 -19.87 -17.53
N GLU A 112 4.82 -19.80 -18.02
CA GLU A 112 5.86 -20.78 -17.74
C GLU A 112 6.65 -20.36 -16.49
N ALA A 113 6.91 -21.31 -15.59
CA ALA A 113 7.64 -21.07 -14.37
C ALA A 113 9.09 -20.61 -14.65
N PRO A 114 9.53 -19.46 -14.09
CA PRO A 114 10.92 -19.04 -14.15
C PRO A 114 11.88 -20.00 -13.43
N GLU A 115 13.18 -19.91 -13.72
CA GLU A 115 14.22 -20.77 -13.14
C GLU A 115 14.39 -20.64 -11.61
N TRP A 116 13.93 -19.53 -11.03
CA TRP A 116 13.95 -19.33 -9.59
C TRP A 116 12.82 -20.08 -8.87
N VAL A 117 11.79 -20.54 -9.59
CA VAL A 117 10.71 -21.35 -9.02
C VAL A 117 11.29 -22.69 -8.55
N GLY A 118 10.88 -23.12 -7.35
CA GLY A 118 11.43 -24.31 -6.70
C GLY A 118 12.66 -24.06 -5.83
N ARG A 119 13.19 -22.83 -5.79
CA ARG A 119 14.25 -22.45 -4.84
C ARG A 119 13.64 -22.01 -3.51
N GLN A 120 14.37 -22.29 -2.43
CA GLN A 120 14.13 -21.66 -1.13
C GLN A 120 14.97 -20.38 -1.04
N MET A 121 14.38 -19.32 -0.51
CA MET A 121 15.04 -18.05 -0.24
C MET A 121 15.07 -17.82 1.27
N ASP A 122 16.23 -17.41 1.78
CA ASP A 122 16.43 -17.14 3.20
C ASP A 122 16.97 -15.73 3.40
N ALA A 123 16.54 -15.09 4.49
CA ALA A 123 17.08 -13.80 4.91
C ALA A 123 17.32 -13.79 6.42
N ASP A 124 18.41 -13.14 6.82
CA ASP A 124 18.81 -12.98 8.21
C ASP A 124 18.58 -11.53 8.66
N GLY A 125 18.09 -11.34 9.87
CA GLY A 125 17.88 -10.02 10.45
C GLY A 125 18.43 -9.96 11.87
N ARG A 126 18.94 -8.78 12.25
CA ARG A 126 19.43 -8.51 13.61
C ARG A 126 18.65 -7.36 14.20
N GLY A 127 18.25 -7.51 15.46
CA GLY A 127 17.45 -6.53 16.19
C GLY A 127 18.00 -6.31 17.58
N ALA A 128 18.12 -5.04 17.96
CA ALA A 128 18.55 -4.65 19.30
C ALA A 128 17.41 -4.82 20.33
N GLY A 129 17.80 -5.08 21.58
CA GLY A 129 16.88 -5.18 22.72
C GLY A 129 16.74 -6.61 23.27
N SER A 130 16.25 -6.72 24.49
CA SER A 130 16.22 -7.99 25.21
C SER A 130 15.09 -8.93 24.75
N GLY A 131 15.42 -10.21 24.60
CA GLY A 131 14.45 -11.29 24.41
C GLY A 131 13.51 -11.07 23.23
N LEU A 132 12.21 -11.15 23.47
CA LEU A 132 11.18 -11.09 22.42
C LEU A 132 11.19 -9.76 21.65
N LYS A 133 11.54 -8.63 22.29
CA LYS A 133 11.61 -7.33 21.61
C LYS A 133 12.72 -7.33 20.55
N GLY A 134 13.90 -7.83 20.90
CA GLY A 134 15.01 -8.00 19.95
C GLY A 134 14.64 -8.94 18.81
N ALA A 135 13.96 -10.05 19.11
CA ALA A 135 13.53 -11.01 18.09
C ALA A 135 12.51 -10.41 17.09
N ARG A 136 11.54 -9.62 17.56
CA ARG A 136 10.58 -8.94 16.65
C ARG A 136 11.24 -7.89 15.79
N ALA A 137 12.18 -7.12 16.34
CA ALA A 137 12.96 -6.18 15.56
C ALA A 137 13.81 -6.90 14.49
N ALA A 138 14.47 -8.00 14.88
CA ALA A 138 15.26 -8.84 13.97
C ALA A 138 14.41 -9.47 12.86
N GLU A 139 13.22 -9.98 13.19
CA GLU A 139 12.25 -10.53 12.23
C GLU A 139 11.82 -9.47 11.21
N SER A 140 11.50 -8.24 11.66
CA SER A 140 11.18 -7.14 10.75
C SER A 140 12.32 -6.86 9.77
N VAL A 141 13.57 -6.84 10.25
CA VAL A 141 14.75 -6.63 9.39
C VAL A 141 14.92 -7.78 8.39
N ALA A 142 14.73 -9.03 8.83
CA ALA A 142 14.82 -10.21 7.96
C ALA A 142 13.74 -10.18 6.86
N LEU A 143 12.50 -9.84 7.20
CA LEU A 143 11.40 -9.71 6.24
C LEU A 143 11.65 -8.59 5.23
N SER A 144 12.18 -7.44 5.65
CA SER A 144 12.54 -6.35 4.72
C SER A 144 13.70 -6.72 3.79
N GLN A 145 14.65 -7.55 4.25
CA GLN A 145 15.69 -8.11 3.38
C GLN A 145 15.13 -9.11 2.38
N LEU A 146 14.30 -10.04 2.84
CA LEU A 146 13.64 -11.03 1.99
C LEU A 146 12.77 -10.36 0.92
N ARG A 147 12.02 -9.30 1.27
CA ARG A 147 11.24 -8.52 0.29
C ARG A 147 12.13 -7.95 -0.82
N ARG A 148 13.27 -7.36 -0.47
CA ARG A 148 14.23 -6.83 -1.46
C ARG A 148 14.74 -7.92 -2.41
N GLN A 149 15.08 -9.09 -1.87
CA GLN A 149 15.53 -10.23 -2.69
C GLN A 149 14.42 -10.71 -3.65
N ILE A 150 13.15 -10.74 -3.21
CA ILE A 150 12.01 -11.06 -4.08
C ILE A 150 11.80 -9.98 -5.14
N ASP A 151 11.90 -8.70 -4.78
CA ASP A 151 11.74 -7.58 -5.70
C ASP A 151 12.81 -7.56 -6.81
N GLU A 152 13.99 -8.14 -6.55
CA GLU A 152 15.09 -8.31 -7.49
C GLU A 152 14.94 -9.53 -8.42
N LEU A 153 13.99 -10.44 -8.15
CA LEU A 153 13.79 -11.62 -8.99
C LEU A 153 13.41 -11.20 -10.42
N PRO A 154 14.08 -11.76 -11.45
CA PRO A 154 13.80 -11.41 -12.83
C PRO A 154 12.47 -12.03 -13.28
N LEU A 155 11.74 -11.24 -14.06
CA LEU A 155 10.62 -11.63 -14.92
C LEU A 155 11.09 -11.63 -16.39
N ARG A 156 10.17 -11.91 -17.32
CA ARG A 156 10.44 -11.75 -18.75
C ARG A 156 10.68 -10.27 -19.09
N ASP A 157 11.31 -10.05 -20.24
CA ASP A 157 11.59 -8.72 -20.81
C ASP A 157 12.53 -7.83 -19.97
N GLY A 158 13.33 -8.45 -19.09
CA GLY A 158 14.30 -7.74 -18.26
C GLY A 158 13.69 -6.92 -17.11
N LEU A 159 12.40 -7.09 -16.84
CA LEU A 159 11.74 -6.50 -15.68
C LEU A 159 11.99 -7.34 -14.44
N THR A 160 12.00 -6.72 -13.26
CA THR A 160 11.97 -7.44 -11.98
C THR A 160 10.57 -7.48 -11.38
N ILE A 161 10.34 -8.37 -10.41
CA ILE A 161 9.07 -8.42 -9.66
C ILE A 161 8.76 -7.07 -9.01
N GLY A 162 9.76 -6.41 -8.40
CA GLY A 162 9.55 -5.11 -7.76
C GLY A 162 9.14 -4.02 -8.75
N GLN A 163 9.74 -4.01 -9.95
CA GLN A 163 9.36 -3.07 -11.01
C GLN A 163 7.95 -3.35 -11.57
N ALA A 164 7.57 -4.63 -11.66
CA ALA A 164 6.23 -5.01 -12.07
C ALA A 164 5.19 -4.64 -11.00
N ALA A 165 5.47 -4.91 -9.72
CA ALA A 165 4.61 -4.59 -8.58
C ALA A 165 4.40 -3.07 -8.43
N ALA A 166 5.42 -2.25 -8.71
CA ALA A 166 5.28 -0.79 -8.73
C ALA A 166 4.30 -0.29 -9.81
N LYS A 167 4.10 -1.06 -10.89
CA LYS A 167 3.19 -0.72 -11.99
C LYS A 167 1.80 -1.36 -11.81
N ASP A 168 1.72 -2.49 -11.09
CA ASP A 168 0.50 -3.24 -10.85
C ASP A 168 0.23 -3.46 -9.35
N PRO A 169 -0.71 -2.70 -8.74
CA PRO A 169 -1.08 -2.85 -7.34
C PRO A 169 -1.61 -4.24 -6.96
N ARG A 170 -2.12 -5.03 -7.91
CA ARG A 170 -2.56 -6.41 -7.64
C ARG A 170 -1.37 -7.30 -7.35
N LEU A 171 -0.32 -7.19 -8.15
CA LEU A 171 0.93 -7.93 -7.94
C LEU A 171 1.58 -7.55 -6.61
N ASP A 172 1.63 -6.25 -6.27
CA ASP A 172 2.16 -5.82 -4.97
C ASP A 172 1.39 -6.43 -3.78
N ARG A 173 0.05 -6.51 -3.89
CA ARG A 173 -0.79 -7.17 -2.89
C ARG A 173 -0.44 -8.66 -2.78
N VAL A 174 -0.25 -9.35 -3.90
CA VAL A 174 0.14 -10.78 -3.90
C VAL A 174 1.50 -10.98 -3.23
N VAL A 175 2.50 -10.16 -3.56
CA VAL A 175 3.82 -10.22 -2.92
C VAL A 175 3.68 -10.00 -1.41
N THR A 176 2.88 -9.01 -1.01
CA THR A 176 2.63 -8.69 0.40
C THR A 176 1.94 -9.84 1.14
N GLU A 177 0.91 -10.45 0.56
CA GLU A 177 0.21 -11.59 1.16
C GLU A 177 1.08 -12.86 1.19
N ALA A 178 1.91 -13.07 0.17
CA ALA A 178 2.86 -14.19 0.17
C ALA A 178 3.92 -14.02 1.26
N MET A 179 4.48 -12.82 1.42
CA MET A 179 5.44 -12.49 2.48
C MET A 179 4.92 -12.79 3.89
N ARG A 180 3.62 -12.67 4.14
CA ARG A 180 3.00 -13.05 5.44
C ARG A 180 3.09 -14.54 5.75
N ARG A 181 3.34 -15.39 4.74
CA ARG A 181 3.52 -16.84 4.89
C ARG A 181 4.98 -17.24 5.07
N ALA A 182 5.93 -16.30 4.94
CA ALA A 182 7.33 -16.54 5.25
C ALA A 182 7.46 -16.99 6.72
N ARG A 183 8.32 -17.97 6.96
CA ARG A 183 8.42 -18.62 8.28
C ARG A 183 9.75 -18.31 8.93
N VAL A 184 9.71 -17.96 10.21
CA VAL A 184 10.92 -17.93 11.03
C VAL A 184 11.45 -19.35 11.19
N SER A 185 12.63 -19.62 10.65
CA SER A 185 13.27 -20.94 10.71
C SER A 185 14.30 -21.05 11.85
N ARG A 186 14.84 -19.92 12.31
CA ARG A 186 15.79 -19.88 13.43
C ARG A 186 15.71 -18.55 14.18
N VAL A 187 15.86 -18.62 15.51
CA VAL A 187 16.04 -17.45 16.38
C VAL A 187 17.22 -17.70 17.31
N ILE A 188 18.17 -16.78 17.36
CA ILE A 188 19.31 -16.79 18.27
C ILE A 188 19.20 -15.56 19.18
N TYR A 189 19.18 -15.77 20.50
CA TYR A 189 19.18 -14.68 21.47
C TYR A 189 20.61 -14.40 21.93
N GLY A 190 20.99 -13.12 21.92
CA GLY A 190 22.25 -12.61 22.45
C GLY A 190 22.00 -11.67 23.64
N VAL A 191 23.10 -11.20 24.24
CA VAL A 191 23.04 -10.26 25.37
C VAL A 191 22.45 -8.91 24.93
N ASP A 192 22.78 -8.48 23.71
CA ASP A 192 22.41 -7.15 23.19
C ASP A 192 21.24 -7.15 22.19
N GLY A 193 20.67 -8.33 21.89
CA GLY A 193 19.71 -8.43 20.80
C GLY A 193 19.30 -9.85 20.46
N ALA A 194 18.72 -9.99 19.27
CA ALA A 194 18.46 -11.28 18.65
C ALA A 194 18.82 -11.27 17.17
N GLU A 195 19.11 -12.45 16.64
CA GLU A 195 19.26 -12.73 15.22
C GLU A 195 18.16 -13.71 14.80
N VAL A 196 17.46 -13.39 13.71
CA VAL A 196 16.34 -14.16 13.20
C VAL A 196 16.61 -14.52 11.75
N ARG A 197 16.41 -15.79 11.40
CA ARG A 197 16.36 -16.26 10.02
C ARG A 197 14.92 -16.50 9.60
N VAL A 198 14.54 -15.95 8.46
CA VAL A 198 13.27 -16.22 7.80
C VAL A 198 13.54 -17.00 6.52
N SER A 199 12.70 -17.99 6.26
CA SER A 199 12.74 -18.85 5.08
C SER A 199 11.44 -18.72 4.29
N PHE A 200 11.56 -18.75 2.96
CA PHE A 200 10.46 -18.54 2.03
C PHE A 200 10.56 -19.48 0.83
N ASP A 201 9.43 -20.08 0.45
CA ASP A 201 9.33 -21.02 -0.65
C ASP A 201 8.82 -20.31 -1.91
N LEU A 202 9.68 -20.19 -2.93
CA LEU A 202 9.34 -19.50 -4.17
C LEU A 202 8.38 -20.30 -5.06
N ASP A 203 8.28 -21.61 -4.88
CA ASP A 203 7.28 -22.42 -5.60
C ASP A 203 5.86 -22.07 -5.16
N HIS A 204 5.67 -21.92 -3.85
CA HIS A 204 4.39 -21.50 -3.30
C HIS A 204 4.01 -20.08 -3.75
N PHE A 205 4.98 -19.17 -3.72
CA PHE A 205 4.81 -17.80 -4.20
C PHE A 205 4.35 -17.74 -5.66
N TRP A 206 5.02 -18.49 -6.54
CA TRP A 206 4.65 -18.56 -7.95
C TRP A 206 3.23 -19.06 -8.17
N ARG A 207 2.79 -20.07 -7.42
CA ARG A 207 1.42 -20.59 -7.47
C ARG A 207 0.37 -19.57 -7.04
N GLU A 208 0.65 -18.74 -6.03
CA GLU A 208 -0.27 -17.66 -5.64
C GLU A 208 -0.34 -16.56 -6.69
N LEU A 209 0.79 -16.28 -7.34
CA LEU A 209 0.92 -15.28 -8.38
C LEU A 209 0.08 -15.66 -9.62
N LEU A 210 0.10 -16.93 -10.03
CA LEU A 210 -0.77 -17.45 -11.10
C LEU A 210 -2.26 -17.46 -10.77
N LYS A 211 -2.65 -17.48 -9.49
CA LYS A 211 -4.08 -17.41 -9.08
C LYS A 211 -4.66 -15.99 -9.10
N SER A 212 -3.79 -14.98 -9.21
CA SER A 212 -4.19 -13.57 -9.12
C SER A 212 -4.53 -12.94 -10.47
N GLU A 213 -4.30 -13.68 -11.57
CA GLU A 213 -4.81 -13.36 -12.91
C GLU A 213 -6.32 -13.58 -13.02
#